data_AF-A0A958M825-F1
#
_entry.id   AF-A0A958M825-F1
#
_cell.length_a   1.000
_cell.length_b   1.000
_cell.length_c   1.000
_cell.angle_alpha   90.00
_cell.angle_beta   90.00
_cell.angle_gamma   90.00
#
_symmetry.space_group_name_H-M   'P 1'
#
loop_
_entity.id
_entity.type
_entity.pdbx_description
1 polymer ?
#
loop_
_entity_poly.entity_id
_entity_poly.type
_entity_poly.pdbx_seq_one_letter_code
_entity_poly.pdbx_strand_id
1 'polypeptide(L)'
;KGIAENLVADDNTLAIRVASDKFCQYLINKFGKPIVSTSANISGEPTPKQFKDIAPEILKGVDYVVNLPDVNKNPSPSSIIKLGNDGLVKVIRE
;
A
#
# COMPACT_ATOMS: atom_id res chain seq x y z
N LYS A 1 -1.51 -12.53 17.71
CA LYS A 1 -2.12 -13.59 16.86
C LYS A 1 -3.07 -12.93 15.88
N GLY A 2 -2.80 -12.99 14.58
CA GLY A 2 -3.66 -12.36 13.55
C GLY A 2 -2.92 -11.59 12.44
N ILE A 3 -1.60 -11.42 12.57
CA ILE A 3 -0.72 -10.80 11.56
C ILE A 3 0.39 -11.83 11.28
N ALA A 4 0.76 -11.98 10.00
CA ALA A 4 1.86 -12.85 9.60
C ALA A 4 3.20 -12.25 10.03
N GLU A 5 4.11 -13.07 10.57
CA GLU A 5 5.36 -12.61 11.18
C GLU A 5 6.24 -11.83 10.19
N ASN A 6 6.23 -12.22 8.91
CA ASN A 6 6.97 -11.55 7.85
C ASN A 6 6.44 -10.15 7.48
N LEU A 7 5.35 -9.70 8.09
CA LEU A 7 4.83 -8.33 7.93
C LEU A 7 5.33 -7.38 9.03
N VAL A 8 5.85 -7.93 10.12
CA VAL A 8 6.38 -7.15 11.24
C VAL A 8 7.82 -6.77 10.90
N ALA A 9 8.13 -5.48 10.98
CA ALA A 9 9.49 -4.99 10.74
C ALA A 9 10.44 -5.41 11.89
N ASP A 10 11.75 -5.38 11.64
CA ASP A 10 12.77 -5.77 12.62
C ASP A 10 12.72 -4.93 13.92
N ASP A 11 12.18 -3.71 13.86
CA ASP A 11 11.95 -2.85 15.01
C ASP A 11 10.64 -3.15 15.77
N ASN A 12 10.02 -4.30 15.47
CA ASN A 12 8.76 -4.78 16.01
C ASN A 12 7.58 -3.82 15.80
N THR A 13 7.56 -3.12 14.67
CA THR A 13 6.47 -2.22 14.29
C THR A 13 5.69 -2.71 13.07
N LEU A 14 4.49 -2.13 12.89
CA LEU A 14 3.60 -2.40 11.77
C LEU A 14 2.99 -1.09 11.25
N ALA A 15 3.01 -0.88 9.94
CA ALA A 15 2.33 0.23 9.30
C ALA A 15 0.89 -0.16 8.94
N ILE A 16 -0.08 0.68 9.30
CA ILE A 16 -1.50 0.50 8.99
C ILE A 16 -2.01 1.73 8.23
N ARG A 17 -2.80 1.49 7.19
CA ARG A 17 -3.48 2.54 6.42
C ARG A 17 -4.97 2.27 6.33
N VAL A 18 -5.77 3.30 6.60
CA VAL A 18 -7.19 3.32 6.21
C VAL A 18 -7.27 3.87 4.79
N ALA A 19 -7.68 3.05 3.82
CA ALA A 19 -7.80 3.47 2.44
C ALA A 19 -8.94 4.50 2.29
N SER A 20 -8.68 5.60 1.58
CA SER A 20 -9.67 6.63 1.25
C SER A 20 -10.34 6.41 -0.11
N ASP A 21 -9.73 5.60 -0.99
CA ASP A 21 -10.30 5.26 -2.28
C ASP A 21 -11.56 4.39 -2.13
N LYS A 22 -12.61 4.74 -2.89
CA LYS A 22 -13.93 4.09 -2.79
C LYS A 22 -13.88 2.62 -3.21
N PHE A 23 -13.10 2.29 -4.24
CA PHE A 23 -12.98 0.90 -4.69
C PHE A 23 -12.26 0.06 -3.64
N CYS A 24 -11.14 0.56 -3.09
CA CYS A 24 -10.42 -0.10 -2.01
C CYS A 24 -11.30 -0.32 -0.78
N GLN A 25 -12.07 0.69 -0.36
CA GLN A 25 -13.01 0.55 0.75
C GLN A 25 -14.06 -0.52 0.47
N TYR A 26 -14.67 -0.51 -0.72
CA TYR A 26 -15.64 -1.54 -1.11
C TYR A 26 -15.03 -2.94 -1.09
N LEU A 27 -13.84 -3.11 -1.70
CA LEU A 27 -13.14 -4.39 -1.78
C LEU A 27 -12.81 -4.94 -0.39
N ILE A 28 -12.21 -4.12 0.49
CA ILE A 28 -11.83 -4.51 1.85
C ILE A 28 -13.08 -4.90 2.65
N ASN A 29 -14.16 -4.13 2.55
CA ASN A 29 -15.42 -4.43 3.24
C ASN A 29 -16.06 -5.73 2.75
N LYS A 30 -16.04 -6.00 1.44
CA LYS A 30 -16.55 -7.26 0.87
C LYS A 30 -15.65 -8.46 1.20
N PHE A 31 -14.34 -8.26 1.26
CA PHE A 31 -13.39 -9.28 1.66
C PHE A 31 -13.48 -9.63 3.16
N GLY A 32 -13.90 -8.67 3.99
CA GLY A 32 -14.15 -8.86 5.42
C GLY A 32 -12.88 -8.98 6.27
N LYS A 33 -11.71 -8.69 5.70
CA LYS A 33 -10.39 -8.76 6.37
C LYS A 33 -9.47 -7.65 5.83
N PRO A 34 -8.42 -7.24 6.58
CA PRO A 34 -7.38 -6.35 6.05
C PRO A 34 -6.65 -6.97 4.85
N ILE A 35 -6.14 -6.11 3.97
CA ILE A 35 -5.35 -6.49 2.81
C ILE A 35 -3.93 -5.94 2.99
N VAL A 36 -2.93 -6.80 2.81
CA VAL A 36 -1.53 -6.38 2.71
C VAL A 36 -1.29 -5.83 1.31
N SER A 37 -0.69 -4.66 1.22
CA SER A 37 -0.38 -4.01 -0.06
C SER A 37 0.96 -3.32 0.01
N THR A 38 1.74 -3.48 -1.06
CA THR A 38 2.92 -2.67 -1.36
C THR A 38 2.64 -1.80 -2.59
N SER A 39 3.58 -0.93 -2.94
CA SER A 39 3.57 -0.29 -4.26
C SER A 39 3.82 -1.33 -5.36
N ALA A 40 3.18 -1.14 -6.52
CA ALA A 40 3.24 -2.07 -7.65
C ALA A 40 4.51 -1.84 -8.49
N ASN A 41 5.68 -1.96 -7.87
CA ASN A 41 6.99 -1.81 -8.51
C ASN A 41 7.91 -3.00 -8.19
N ILE A 42 8.93 -3.18 -9.02
CA ILE A 42 10.05 -4.09 -8.74
C ILE A 42 10.85 -3.48 -7.57
N SER A 43 11.31 -4.32 -6.65
CA SER A 43 12.08 -3.86 -5.49
C SER A 43 13.31 -3.06 -5.92
N GLY A 44 13.48 -1.85 -5.37
CA GLY A 44 14.55 -0.92 -5.74
C GLY A 44 14.19 0.06 -6.86
N GLU A 45 13.16 -0.23 -7.66
CA GLU A 45 12.71 0.66 -8.73
C GLU A 45 11.75 1.76 -8.22
N PRO A 46 11.64 2.90 -8.94
CA PRO A 46 10.67 3.94 -8.60
C PRO A 46 9.23 3.43 -8.55
N THR A 47 8.43 3.99 -7.65
CA THR A 47 6.98 3.72 -7.61
C THR A 47 6.30 4.27 -8.87
N PRO A 48 5.50 3.48 -9.60
CA PRO A 48 4.77 3.95 -10.78
C PRO A 48 3.73 4.99 -10.38
N LYS A 49 3.56 6.02 -11.22
CA LYS A 49 2.57 7.09 -10.95
C LYS A 49 1.22 6.82 -11.59
N GLN A 50 1.19 5.97 -12.60
CA GLN A 50 0.02 5.63 -13.41
C GLN A 50 0.18 4.20 -13.94
N PHE A 51 -0.92 3.64 -14.42
CA PHE A 51 -0.97 2.23 -14.83
C PHE A 51 0.10 1.87 -15.89
N LYS A 52 0.32 2.76 -16.86
CA LYS A 52 1.30 2.54 -17.94
C LYS A 52 2.77 2.55 -17.48
N ASP A 53 3.05 3.04 -16.27
CA ASP A 53 4.39 3.05 -15.70
C ASP A 53 4.71 1.71 -14.98
N ILE A 54 3.72 0.82 -14.82
CA ILE A 54 3.90 -0.49 -14.18
C ILE A 54 4.69 -1.41 -15.11
N ALA A 55 5.74 -2.03 -14.58
CA ALA A 55 6.58 -2.97 -15.30
C ALA A 55 5.75 -4.16 -15.85
N PRO A 56 5.89 -4.55 -17.13
CA PRO A 56 5.13 -5.65 -17.72
C PRO A 56 5.27 -6.98 -16.99
N GLU A 57 6.39 -7.21 -16.31
CA GLU A 57 6.68 -8.40 -15.49
C GLU A 57 5.68 -8.52 -14.33
N ILE A 58 5.32 -7.40 -13.70
CA ILE A 58 4.31 -7.37 -12.63
C ILE A 58 2.94 -7.69 -13.22
N LEU A 59 2.58 -7.06 -14.34
CA LEU A 59 1.27 -7.28 -14.98
C LEU A 59 1.06 -8.72 -15.44
N LYS A 60 2.12 -9.40 -15.87
CA LYS A 60 2.09 -10.81 -16.25
C LYS A 60 2.14 -11.76 -15.05
N GLY A 61 2.64 -11.29 -13.91
CA GLY A 61 2.85 -12.10 -12.70
C GLY A 61 1.68 -12.12 -11.72
N VAL A 62 0.65 -11.29 -11.94
CA VAL A 62 -0.54 -11.24 -11.09
C VAL A 62 -1.71 -12.00 -11.70
N ASP A 63 -2.54 -12.61 -10.86
CA ASP A 63 -3.73 -13.34 -11.31
C ASP A 63 -4.79 -12.41 -11.92
N TYR A 64 -4.84 -11.15 -11.46
CA TYR A 64 -5.85 -10.20 -11.89
C TYR A 64 -5.39 -8.76 -11.77
N VAL A 65 -5.76 -7.96 -12.77
CA VAL A 65 -5.60 -6.51 -12.79
C VAL A 65 -7.00 -5.88 -12.87
N VAL A 66 -7.35 -5.07 -11.87
CA VAL A 66 -8.63 -4.37 -11.86
C VAL A 66 -8.58 -3.22 -12.87
N ASN A 67 -9.48 -3.24 -13.86
CA ASN A 67 -9.59 -2.18 -14.86
C ASN A 67 -10.37 -0.98 -14.31
N LEU A 68 -9.68 -0.11 -13.57
CA LEU A 68 -10.25 1.16 -13.07
C LEU A 68 -9.86 2.33 -13.99
N PRO A 69 -10.72 3.36 -14.10
CA PRO A 69 -10.35 4.59 -14.81
C PRO A 69 -9.11 5.23 -14.19
N ASP A 70 -8.20 5.74 -15.03
CA ASP A 70 -7.04 6.49 -14.56
C ASP A 70 -7.48 7.91 -14.16
N VAL A 71 -7.91 8.06 -12.91
CA VAL A 71 -8.48 9.31 -12.38
C VAL A 71 -7.43 10.29 -11.89
N ASN A 72 -6.18 9.84 -11.66
CA ASN A 72 -5.17 10.66 -10.99
C ASN A 72 -3.77 10.47 -11.61
N LYS A 73 -3.34 11.45 -12.41
CA LYS A 73 -2.12 11.35 -13.23
C LYS A 73 -0.81 11.56 -12.47
N ASN A 74 -0.86 12.02 -11.21
CA ASN A 74 0.30 12.26 -10.36
C ASN A 74 -0.08 12.15 -8.87
N PRO A 75 -0.40 10.94 -8.37
CA PRO A 75 -0.68 10.77 -6.95
C PRO A 75 0.61 10.91 -6.14
N SER A 76 0.58 11.70 -5.07
CA SER A 76 1.62 11.67 -4.05
C SER A 76 1.49 10.37 -3.24
N PRO A 77 2.60 9.77 -2.79
CA PRO A 77 2.56 8.72 -1.79
C PRO A 77 1.82 9.17 -0.53
N SER A 78 1.35 8.21 0.25
CA SER A 78 0.76 8.53 1.57
C SER A 78 1.84 9.03 2.52
N SER A 79 1.49 10.05 3.30
CA SER A 79 2.25 10.43 4.49
C SER A 79 2.30 9.27 5.47
N ILE A 80 3.43 9.11 6.14
CA ILE A 80 3.64 8.07 7.15
C ILE A 80 4.09 8.76 8.43
N ILE A 81 3.35 8.52 9.51
CA ILE A 81 3.73 8.91 10.86
C ILE A 81 3.98 7.65 11.69
N LYS A 82 5.00 7.71 12.54
CA LYS A 82 5.28 6.69 13.56
C LYS A 82 4.89 7.26 14.92
N LEU A 83 4.07 6.51 15.64
CA LEU A 83 3.67 6.79 17.01
C LEU A 83 4.57 5.99 17.95
N GLY A 84 5.31 6.68 18.80
CA GLY A 84 6.09 6.08 19.89
C GLY A 84 5.19 5.69 21.07
N ASN A 85 5.68 4.77 21.90
CA ASN A 85 4.98 4.35 23.12
C ASN A 85 4.88 5.47 24.18
N ASP A 86 5.71 6.49 24.04
CA ASP A 86 5.73 7.74 24.82
C ASP A 86 4.78 8.82 24.26
N GLY A 87 4.03 8.51 23.21
CA GLY A 87 3.14 9.46 22.54
C GLY A 87 3.85 10.41 21.57
N LEU A 88 5.17 10.27 21.37
CA LEU A 88 5.88 11.08 20.39
C LEU A 88 5.51 10.68 18.96
N VAL A 89 5.23 11.68 18.13
CA VAL A 89 4.95 11.50 16.70
C VAL A 89 6.19 11.84 15.90
N LYS A 90 6.65 10.90 15.09
CA LYS A 90 7.72 11.11 14.10
C LYS A 90 7.16 11.00 12.69
N VAL A 91 7.36 12.03 11.87
CA VAL A 91 7.06 11.95 10.43
C VAL A 91 8.15 11.13 9.76
N ILE A 92 7.77 10.03 9.10
CA ILE A 92 8.66 9.17 8.30
C ILE A 92 8.67 9.66 6.85
N ARG A 93 7.51 10.07 6.33
CA ARG A 93 7.32 10.57 4.97
C ARG A 93 6.14 11.54 4.94
N GLU A 94 6.26 12.61 4.17
CA GLU A 94 5.13 13.51 3.84
C GLU A 94 4.35 13.02 2.62
#